data_AF-A0A7Y3EXJ7-F1
#
_entry.id   AF-A0A7Y3EXJ7-F1
#
_cell.length_a   1.000
_cell.length_b   1.000
_cell.length_c   1.000
_cell.angle_alpha   90.00
_cell.angle_beta   90.00
_cell.angle_gamma   90.00
#
_symmetry.space_group_name_H-M   'P 1'
#
loop_
_entity.id
_entity.type
_entity.pdbx_description
1 polymer ?
#
loop_
_entity_poly.entity_id
_entity_poly.type
_entity_poly.pdbx_seq_one_letter_code
_entity_poly.pdbx_strand_id
1 'polypeptide(L)' 'MKRSVLFITFLAILLSLPLLVQAARIKDIAKLSGIRSNSLIGYGLVTGLNGTGDDFKKSVFTLQAVYNLMVRNGITV' A
#
# COMPACT_ATOMS: atom_id res chain seq x y z
N MET A 1 45.24 11.26 -30.27
CA MET A 1 43.96 12.00 -30.31
C MET A 1 42.81 11.15 -30.86
N LYS A 2 42.86 10.59 -32.08
CA LYS A 2 41.75 9.80 -32.65
C LYS A 2 41.36 8.54 -31.85
N ARG A 3 42.35 7.79 -31.32
CA ARG A 3 42.11 6.60 -30.45
C ARG A 3 41.43 6.96 -29.13
N SER A 4 41.79 8.11 -28.56
CA SER A 4 41.22 8.64 -27.31
C SER A 4 39.76 9.02 -27.50
N VAL A 5 39.43 9.68 -28.61
CA VAL A 5 38.04 10.04 -28.97
C VAL A 5 37.18 8.78 -29.15
N LEU A 6 37.72 7.76 -29.82
CA LEU A 6 37.00 6.49 -30.05
C LEU A 6 36.72 5.73 -28.74
N PHE A 7 37.63 5.84 -27.77
CA PHE A 7 37.45 5.25 -26.45
C PHE A 7 36.41 6.01 -25.62
N ILE A 8 36.41 7.35 -25.69
CA ILE A 8 35.43 8.20 -25.00
C ILE A 8 34.02 7.98 -25.56
N THR A 9 33.87 7.88 -26.88
CA THR A 9 32.56 7.59 -27.50
C THR A 9 32.06 6.20 -27.13
N PHE A 10 32.95 5.19 -27.11
CA PHE A 10 32.58 3.85 -26.66
C PHE A 10 32.13 3.83 -25.19
N LEU A 11 32.85 4.53 -24.31
CA LEU A 11 32.50 4.63 -22.90
C LEU A 11 31.17 5.37 -22.68
N ALA A 12 30.91 6.42 -23.45
CA ALA A 12 29.64 7.16 -23.41
C ALA A 12 28.44 6.30 -23.86
N ILE A 13 28.65 5.42 -24.84
CA ILE A 13 27.62 4.45 -25.29
C ILE A 13 27.37 3.39 -24.20
N LEU A 14 28.40 2.91 -23.53
CA LEU A 14 28.23 1.95 -22.43
C LEU A 14 27.47 2.55 -21.24
N LEU A 15 27.69 3.84 -20.96
CA LEU A 15 27.03 4.53 -19.84
C LEU A 15 25.56 4.88 -20.11
N SER A 16 25.09 4.87 -21.37
CA SER A 16 23.71 5.20 -21.72
C SER A 16 22.76 3.99 -21.75
N LEU A 17 23.30 2.75 -21.74
CA LEU A 17 22.54 1.49 -21.67
C LEU A 17 21.49 1.40 -20.54
N PRO A 18 21.77 1.80 -19.28
CA PRO A 18 20.81 1.63 -18.18
C PRO A 18 19.57 2.53 -18.27
N LEU A 19 19.58 3.56 -19.13
CA LEU A 19 18.45 4.49 -19.30
C LEU A 19 17.22 3.83 -19.95
N LEU A 20 17.40 2.68 -20.60
CA LEU A 20 16.34 1.92 -21.27
C LEU A 20 15.68 0.86 -20.36
N VAL A 21 16.11 0.74 -19.09
CA VAL A 21 15.57 -0.27 -18.19
C VAL A 21 14.20 0.15 -17.66
N GLN A 22 13.16 -0.59 -18.06
CA GLN A 22 11.80 -0.50 -17.53
C GLN A 22 11.57 -1.66 -16.55
N ALA A 23 11.81 -1.43 -15.26
CA ALA A 23 11.57 -2.44 -14.24
C ALA A 23 10.10 -2.39 -13.77
N ALA A 24 9.32 -3.41 -14.11
CA ALA A 24 8.00 -3.62 -13.51
C ALA A 24 8.15 -4.35 -12.17
N ARG A 25 7.41 -3.93 -11.14
CA ARG A 25 7.40 -4.70 -9.89
C ARG A 25 6.64 -6.00 -10.14
N ILE A 26 7.14 -7.12 -9.61
CA ILE A 26 6.49 -8.43 -9.77
C ILE A 26 5.02 -8.36 -9.35
N LYS A 27 4.69 -7.64 -8.27
CA LYS A 27 3.31 -7.44 -7.80
C LYS A 27 2.39 -6.68 -8.76
N ASP A 28 2.95 -5.93 -9.71
CA ASP A 28 2.17 -5.18 -10.70
C ASP A 28 1.84 -6.06 -11.93
N ILE A 29 2.61 -7.14 -12.18
CA ILE A 29 2.46 -8.03 -13.35
C ILE A 29 2.04 -9.46 -13.01
N ALA A 30 2.07 -9.84 -11.73
CA ALA A 30 1.69 -11.17 -11.26
C ALA A 30 0.51 -11.08 -10.29
N LYS A 31 -0.40 -12.05 -10.37
CA LYS A 31 -1.49 -12.26 -9.42
C LYS A 31 -1.23 -13.54 -8.64
N LEU A 32 -1.52 -13.54 -7.34
CA LEU A 32 -1.45 -14.78 -6.57
C LEU A 32 -2.64 -15.67 -6.94
N SER A 33 -2.36 -16.92 -7.29
CA SER A 33 -3.40 -17.91 -7.58
C SER A 33 -4.12 -18.33 -6.29
N GLY A 34 -5.43 -18.53 -6.36
CA GLY A 34 -6.23 -18.96 -5.22
C GLY A 34 -6.57 -17.89 -4.19
N ILE A 35 -6.32 -16.60 -4.47
CA ILE A 35 -6.87 -15.51 -3.63
C ILE A 35 -8.39 -15.55 -3.72
N ARG A 36 -9.02 -15.69 -2.57
CA ARG A 36 -10.43 -15.35 -2.39
C ARG A 36 -10.51 -13.91 -1.93
N SER A 37 -11.27 -13.10 -2.65
CA SER A 37 -11.64 -11.77 -2.19
C SER A 37 -12.55 -11.94 -0.97
N ASN A 38 -12.05 -11.62 0.22
CA ASN A 38 -12.86 -11.49 1.41
C ASN A 38 -13.18 -10.01 1.58
N SER A 39 -14.46 -9.66 1.52
CA SER A 39 -14.87 -8.29 1.84
C SER A 39 -14.60 -8.04 3.31
N LEU A 40 -13.68 -7.12 3.60
CA LEU A 40 -13.42 -6.67 4.95
C LEU A 40 -14.35 -5.50 5.24
N ILE A 41 -15.28 -5.72 6.17
CA ILE A 41 -16.16 -4.70 6.70
C ILE A 41 -15.79 -4.53 8.16
N GLY A 42 -15.50 -3.31 8.57
CA GLY A 42 -15.06 -3.01 9.93
C GLY A 42 -15.31 -1.55 10.28
N TYR A 43 -15.10 -1.22 11.54
CA TYR A 43 -15.19 0.14 12.05
C TYR A 43 -13.77 0.64 12.36
N GLY A 44 -13.39 1.79 11.80
CA GLY A 44 -12.11 2.42 12.09
C GLY A 44 -12.21 3.24 13.37
N LEU A 45 -11.35 2.98 14.35
CA LEU A 45 -11.22 3.80 15.55
C LEU A 45 -9.93 4.60 15.46
N VAL A 46 -10.02 5.92 15.56
CA VAL A 46 -8.84 6.79 15.52
C VAL A 46 -8.52 7.25 16.93
N THR A 47 -7.38 6.84 17.47
CA THR A 47 -6.91 7.23 18.81
C THR A 47 -5.56 7.96 18.73
N GLY A 48 -5.14 8.61 19.83
CA GLY A 48 -3.84 9.27 19.93
C GLY A 48 -3.72 10.65 19.26
N LEU A 49 -4.80 11.19 18.69
CA LEU A 49 -4.85 12.59 18.25
C LEU A 49 -4.95 13.53 19.47
N ASN A 50 -4.55 14.80 19.29
CA ASN A 50 -4.49 15.83 20.33
C ASN A 50 -5.89 16.20 20.89
N GLY A 51 -6.49 15.30 21.68
CA GLY A 51 -7.82 15.45 22.27
C GLY A 51 -9.00 15.24 21.32
N THR A 52 -8.76 14.95 20.04
CA THR A 52 -9.80 14.84 18.99
C THR A 52 -9.99 13.42 18.44
N GLY A 53 -9.31 12.42 19.01
CA GLY A 53 -9.56 11.02 18.67
C GLY A 53 -10.88 10.51 19.26
N ASP A 54 -11.31 9.35 18.78
CA ASP A 54 -12.44 8.60 19.31
C ASP A 54 -12.14 8.15 20.76
N ASP A 55 -12.79 8.79 21.73
CA ASP A 55 -12.75 8.38 23.14
C ASP A 55 -13.95 7.46 23.43
N PHE A 56 -13.68 6.20 23.76
CA PHE A 56 -14.71 5.20 24.12
C PHE A 56 -15.62 5.65 25.27
N LYS A 57 -15.13 6.52 26.18
CA LYS A 57 -15.94 7.04 27.29
C LYS A 57 -16.87 8.18 26.89
N LYS A 58 -16.58 8.86 25.77
CA LYS A 58 -17.35 10.03 25.30
C LYS A 58 -18.16 9.74 24.03
N SER A 59 -17.77 8.74 23.24
CA SER A 59 -18.45 8.35 22.00
C SER A 59 -19.31 7.10 22.20
N VAL A 60 -20.41 7.25 22.95
CA VAL A 60 -21.46 6.22 23.10
C VAL A 60 -21.97 5.76 21.73
N PHE A 61 -22.00 6.66 20.74
CA PHE A 61 -22.41 6.36 19.38
C PHE A 61 -21.41 5.44 18.64
N THR A 62 -20.10 5.60 18.84
CA THR A 62 -19.08 4.71 18.25
C THR A 62 -19.24 3.28 18.77
N LEU A 63 -19.46 3.10 20.08
CA LEU A 63 -19.67 1.76 20.66
C LEU A 63 -20.94 1.10 20.13
N GLN A 64 -22.06 1.84 20.05
CA GLN A 64 -23.31 1.30 19.52
C GLN A 64 -23.19 0.92 18.03
N ALA A 65 -22.46 1.72 17.24
CA ALA A 65 -22.22 1.43 15.83
C ALA A 65 -21.41 0.14 15.63
N VAL A 66 -20.35 -0.06 16.43
CA VAL A 66 -19.55 -1.30 16.44
C VAL A 66 -20.40 -2.49 16.87
N TYR A 67 -21.18 -2.35 17.94
CA TYR A 67 -22.08 -3.39 18.42
C TYR A 67 -23.11 -3.81 17.35
N ASN A 68 -23.78 -2.84 16.73
CA ASN A 68 -24.75 -3.10 15.67
C ASN A 68 -24.09 -3.79 14.45
N LEU A 69 -22.84 -3.43 14.12
CA LEU A 69 -22.07 -4.10 13.07
C LEU A 69 -21.79 -5.56 13.45
N MET A 70 -21.35 -5.83 14.68
CA MET A 70 -21.07 -7.18 15.16
C MET A 70 -22.33 -8.05 15.11
N VAL A 71 -23.46 -7.56 15.64
CA VAL A 71 -24.74 -8.28 15.63
C VAL A 71 -25.21 -8.58 14.21
N ARG A 72 -25.13 -7.61 13.28
CA ARG A 72 -25.49 -7.82 11.86
C ARG A 72 -24.62 -8.85 11.15
N ASN A 73 -23.40 -9.07 11.63
CA ASN A 73 -22.48 -10.09 11.11
C ASN A 73 -22.54 -11.40 11.91
N GLY A 74 -23.55 -11.58 12.77
CA GLY A 74 -23.76 -12.80 13.55
C GLY A 74 -22.83 -12.97 14.75
N ILE A 75 -22.05 -11.94 15.10
CA ILE A 75 -21.19 -11.93 16.28
C ILE A 75 -22.01 -11.40 17.45
N THR A 76 -22.28 -12.27 18.43
CA THR A 76 -22.97 -11.91 19.68
C THR A 76 -21.93 -11.77 20.79
N VAL A 77 -21.88 -10.60 21.44
CA VAL A 77 -20.98 -10.27 22.56
C VAL A 77 -21.78 -9.89 23.78
#